data_AF-A0A662SU32-F1
#
_entry.id   AF-A0A662SU32-F1
#
_cell.length_a   1.000
_cell.length_b   1.000
_cell.length_c   1.000
_cell.angle_alpha   90.00
_cell.angle_beta   90.00
_cell.angle_gamma   90.00
#
_symmetry.space_group_name_H-M   'P 1'
#
loop_
_entity.id
_entity.type
_entity.pdbx_description
1 polymer ?
#
loop_
_entity_poly.entity_id
_entity_poly.type
_entity_poly.pdbx_seq_one_letter_code
_entity_poly.pdbx_strand_id
1 'polypeptide(L)'
;IGKPLLEIELAGGYIASVTVLRSAPCGETWYLAQRIKWKKINPREELYDVIAKAHHTYPCTASMEVDPEIGEPILHEGGYVAREAVEKAIEEALKRRQRT
;
A
#
# COMPACT_ATOMS: atom_id res chain seq x y z
N ILE A 1 1.81 -14.77 -5.01
CA ILE A 1 2.94 -13.88 -4.63
C ILE A 1 3.41 -13.13 -5.87
N GLY A 2 3.80 -11.86 -5.77
CA GLY A 2 4.29 -11.04 -6.88
C GLY A 2 4.06 -9.54 -6.64
N LYS A 3 3.90 -8.73 -7.70
CA LYS A 3 3.51 -7.31 -7.56
C LYS A 3 2.21 -7.21 -6.74
N PRO A 4 2.15 -6.44 -5.65
CA PRO A 4 0.99 -6.37 -4.78
C PRO A 4 -0.31 -6.05 -5.51
N LEU A 5 -1.38 -6.72 -5.11
CA LEU A 5 -2.73 -6.47 -5.61
C LEU A 5 -3.72 -6.56 -4.45
N LEU A 6 -4.49 -5.49 -4.27
CA LEU A 6 -5.43 -5.29 -3.18
C LEU A 6 -6.83 -5.03 -3.72
N GLU A 7 -7.83 -5.45 -2.98
CA GLU A 7 -9.20 -4.98 -3.10
C GLU A 7 -9.59 -4.26 -1.81
N ILE A 8 -10.18 -3.07 -1.95
CA ILE A 8 -10.55 -2.22 -0.83
C ILE A 8 -12.04 -1.94 -0.87
N GLU A 9 -12.70 -2.06 0.28
CA GLU A 9 -14.04 -1.52 0.48
C GLU A 9 -13.96 -0.23 1.26
N LEU A 10 -14.69 0.78 0.80
CA LEU A 10 -14.76 2.07 1.45
C LEU A 10 -16.07 2.18 2.24
N ALA A 11 -16.03 2.87 3.38
CA ALA A 11 -17.20 3.29 4.16
C ALA A 11 -16.97 4.71 4.68
N GLY A 12 -17.84 5.66 4.32
CA GLY A 12 -17.73 7.06 4.79
C GLY A 12 -16.36 7.74 4.55
N GLY A 13 -15.62 7.38 3.50
CA GLY A 13 -14.27 7.91 3.24
C GLY A 13 -13.13 7.20 3.98
N TYR A 14 -13.43 6.10 4.68
CA TYR A 14 -12.47 5.23 5.35
C TYR A 14 -12.31 3.90 4.62
N ILE A 15 -11.13 3.29 4.75
CA ILE A 15 -10.83 1.93 4.31
C ILE A 15 -11.48 0.95 5.30
N ALA A 16 -12.66 0.43 4.98
CA ALA A 16 -13.41 -0.46 5.88
C ALA A 16 -12.82 -1.87 5.92
N SER A 17 -12.44 -2.38 4.74
CA SER A 17 -11.82 -3.70 4.59
C SER A 17 -10.74 -3.65 3.51
N VAL A 18 -9.79 -4.57 3.61
CA VAL A 18 -8.72 -4.77 2.63
C VAL A 18 -8.55 -6.26 2.42
N THR A 19 -8.75 -6.71 1.18
CA THR A 19 -8.51 -8.09 0.76
C THR A 19 -7.22 -8.15 -0.03
N VAL A 20 -6.29 -8.99 0.40
CA VAL A 20 -5.01 -9.19 -0.30
C VAL A 20 -5.17 -10.28 -1.34
N LEU A 21 -5.27 -9.90 -2.61
CA LEU A 21 -5.36 -10.84 -3.74
C LEU A 21 -3.98 -11.38 -4.13
N ARG A 22 -2.94 -10.56 -3.97
CA ARG A 22 -1.54 -10.95 -4.18
C ARG A 22 -0.63 -10.14 -3.26
N SER A 23 0.21 -10.83 -2.49
CA SER A 23 1.22 -10.20 -1.63
C SER A 23 2.57 -10.06 -2.35
N ALA A 24 3.32 -9.02 -1.96
CA ALA A 24 4.77 -8.93 -2.12
C ALA A 24 5.47 -10.21 -1.59
N PRO A 25 6.62 -10.59 -2.17
CA PRO A 25 7.35 -11.80 -1.78
C PRO A 25 7.83 -11.79 -0.33
N CYS A 26 8.14 -10.61 0.20
CA CYS A 26 8.53 -10.47 1.60
C CYS A 26 7.38 -10.60 2.59
N GLY A 27 6.11 -10.54 2.15
CA GLY A 27 4.92 -10.61 3.02
C GLY A 27 4.39 -9.25 3.51
N GLU A 28 5.05 -8.15 3.14
CA GLU A 28 4.72 -6.78 3.56
C GLU A 28 3.26 -6.40 3.28
N THR A 29 2.70 -6.86 2.16
CA THR A 29 1.35 -6.47 1.73
C THR A 29 0.26 -6.88 2.73
N TRP A 30 0.41 -8.05 3.38
CA TRP A 30 -0.53 -8.48 4.42
C TRP A 30 -0.44 -7.63 5.67
N TYR A 31 0.78 -7.26 6.06
CA TYR A 31 0.99 -6.36 7.19
C TYR A 31 0.43 -4.96 6.88
N LEU A 32 0.72 -4.42 5.70
CA LEU A 32 0.23 -3.13 5.23
C LEU A 32 -1.31 -3.10 5.22
N ALA A 33 -1.97 -4.16 4.74
CA ALA A 33 -3.43 -4.27 4.73
C ALA A 33 -4.05 -4.09 6.12
N GLN A 34 -3.39 -4.59 7.19
CA GLN A 34 -3.86 -4.36 8.56
C GLN A 34 -3.61 -2.93 9.03
N ARG A 35 -2.50 -2.32 8.62
CA ARG A 35 -2.12 -0.96 9.05
C ARG A 35 -2.99 0.15 8.45
N ILE A 36 -3.47 -0.04 7.23
CA ILE A 36 -4.30 0.96 6.52
C ILE A 36 -5.80 0.83 6.83
N LYS A 37 -6.22 -0.26 7.48
CA LYS A 37 -7.63 -0.45 7.87
C LYS A 37 -8.09 0.70 8.78
N TRP A 38 -9.29 1.19 8.54
CA TRP A 38 -9.92 2.33 9.21
C TRP A 38 -9.17 3.66 9.09
N LYS A 39 -8.23 3.79 8.15
CA LYS A 39 -7.64 5.08 7.80
C LYS A 39 -8.52 5.80 6.80
N LYS A 40 -8.52 7.13 6.89
CA LYS A 40 -9.15 8.00 5.90
C LYS A 40 -8.38 7.92 4.59
N ILE A 41 -9.10 8.00 3.48
CA ILE A 41 -8.46 8.07 2.16
C ILE A 41 -8.06 9.50 1.78
N ASN A 42 -8.62 10.50 2.47
CA ASN A 42 -8.39 11.94 2.29
C ASN A 42 -8.13 12.62 3.64
N PRO A 43 -7.20 13.59 3.73
CA PRO A 43 -6.24 13.96 2.68
C PRO A 43 -5.27 12.81 2.37
N ARG A 44 -4.72 12.79 1.16
CA ARG A 44 -3.98 11.61 0.66
C ARG A 44 -2.63 11.45 1.33
N GLU A 45 -2.04 12.58 1.70
CA GLU A 45 -0.77 12.74 2.38
C GLU A 45 -0.75 11.97 3.72
N GLU A 46 -1.83 12.06 4.51
CA GLU A 46 -1.94 11.30 5.77
C GLU A 46 -1.92 9.78 5.54
N LEU A 47 -2.54 9.30 4.47
CA LEU A 47 -2.52 7.89 4.14
C LEU A 47 -1.13 7.44 3.66
N TYR A 48 -0.45 8.28 2.86
CA TYR A 48 0.92 8.00 2.42
C TYR A 48 1.88 7.88 3.59
N ASP A 49 1.76 8.73 4.60
CA ASP A 49 2.55 8.63 5.83
C ASP A 49 2.31 7.31 6.57
N VAL A 50 1.06 6.85 6.64
CA VAL A 50 0.74 5.55 7.25
C VAL A 50 1.38 4.41 6.46
N ILE A 51 1.31 4.45 5.12
CA ILE A 51 1.89 3.42 4.25
C ILE A 51 3.42 3.40 4.40
N ALA A 52 4.08 4.56 4.33
CA ALA A 52 5.53 4.67 4.48
C ALA A 52 6.00 4.16 5.85
N LYS A 53 5.34 4.57 6.93
CA LYS A 53 5.64 4.08 8.29
C LYS A 53 5.45 2.57 8.40
N ALA A 54 4.37 2.03 7.82
CA ALA A 54 4.14 0.59 7.81
C ALA A 54 5.25 -0.16 7.06
N HIS A 55 5.63 0.33 5.87
CA HIS A 55 6.68 -0.28 5.06
C HIS A 55 8.02 -0.34 5.80
N HIS A 56 8.47 0.77 6.40
CA HIS A 56 9.72 0.84 7.15
C HIS A 56 9.69 0.06 8.48
N THR A 57 8.51 -0.22 9.04
CA THR A 57 8.39 -1.02 10.27
C THR A 57 8.39 -2.53 9.97
N TYR A 58 8.03 -2.92 8.75
CA TYR A 58 8.01 -4.32 8.35
C TYR A 58 9.45 -4.84 8.16
N PRO A 59 9.79 -6.08 8.58
CA PRO A 59 11.12 -6.66 8.36
C PRO A 59 11.30 -7.05 6.87
N CYS A 60 11.38 -6.05 6.01
CA CYS A 60 11.60 -6.22 4.58
C CYS A 60 13.01 -6.76 4.33
N THR A 61 13.16 -7.57 3.28
CA THR A 61 14.46 -8.13 2.86
C THR A 61 15.21 -7.21 1.89
N ALA A 62 14.63 -6.06 1.53
CA ALA A 62 15.25 -5.09 0.63
C ALA A 62 16.31 -4.25 1.36
N SER A 63 17.38 -3.88 0.64
CA SER A 63 18.46 -3.06 1.20
C SER A 63 18.04 -1.60 1.41
N MET A 64 18.57 -1.00 2.47
CA MET A 64 18.55 0.46 2.71
C MET A 64 19.75 1.18 2.10
N GLU A 65 20.72 0.44 1.55
CA GLU A 65 21.84 1.04 0.81
C GLU A 65 21.34 1.66 -0.49
N VAL A 66 21.89 2.82 -0.84
CA VAL A 66 21.58 3.49 -2.11
C VAL A 66 22.13 2.63 -3.25
N ASP A 67 21.23 2.22 -4.14
CA ASP A 67 21.62 1.52 -5.35
C ASP A 67 22.26 2.53 -6.34
N PRO A 68 23.44 2.25 -6.90
CA PRO A 68 24.16 3.21 -7.75
C PRO A 68 23.51 3.43 -9.13
N GLU A 69 22.65 2.54 -9.60
CA GLU A 69 21.94 2.69 -10.89
C GLU A 69 20.65 3.50 -10.71
N ILE A 70 19.95 3.28 -9.60
CA ILE A 70 18.65 3.91 -9.31
C ILE A 70 18.82 5.24 -8.56
N GLY A 71 19.87 5.37 -7.73
CA GLY A 71 20.11 6.54 -6.90
C GLY A 71 19.27 6.59 -5.61
N GLU A 72 18.50 5.54 -5.32
CA GLU A 72 17.66 5.38 -4.13
C GLU A 72 17.83 3.98 -3.54
N PRO A 73 17.51 3.79 -2.24
CA PRO A 73 17.42 2.46 -1.66
C PRO A 73 16.33 1.60 -2.32
N ILE A 74 16.64 0.32 -2.59
CA ILE A 74 15.68 -0.66 -3.12
C ILE A 74 14.44 -0.81 -2.21
N LEU A 75 14.62 -0.61 -0.90
CA LEU A 75 13.49 -0.60 0.03
C LEU A 75 12.48 0.52 -0.30
N HIS A 76 12.93 1.73 -0.68
CA HIS A 76 12.03 2.81 -1.06
C HIS A 76 11.23 2.47 -2.31
N GLU A 77 11.87 1.84 -3.32
CA GLU A 77 11.18 1.33 -4.51
C GLU A 77 10.06 0.32 -4.14
N GLY A 78 10.34 -0.58 -3.20
CA GLY A 78 9.34 -1.47 -2.63
C GLY A 78 8.17 -0.71 -1.99
N GLY A 79 8.47 0.34 -1.23
CA GLY A 79 7.48 1.23 -0.63
C GLY A 79 6.61 1.96 -1.65
N TYR A 80 7.19 2.43 -2.76
CA TYR A 80 6.45 3.06 -3.84
C TYR A 80 5.51 2.08 -4.55
N VAL A 81 5.97 0.85 -4.80
CA VAL A 81 5.13 -0.21 -5.36
C VAL A 81 3.95 -0.55 -4.43
N ALA A 82 4.18 -0.61 -3.12
CA ALA A 82 3.12 -0.83 -2.15
C ALA A 82 2.11 0.33 -2.13
N ARG A 83 2.59 1.59 -2.17
CA ARG A 83 1.75 2.79 -2.27
C ARG A 83 0.90 2.78 -3.53
N GLU A 84 1.49 2.47 -4.69
CA GLU A 84 0.80 2.38 -5.97
C GLU A 84 -0.32 1.34 -5.94
N ALA A 85 -0.11 0.18 -5.29
CA ALA A 85 -1.12 -0.85 -5.16
C ALA A 85 -2.31 -0.41 -4.30
N VAL A 86 -2.07 0.30 -3.20
CA VAL A 86 -3.13 0.89 -2.36
C VAL A 86 -3.89 1.98 -3.12
N GLU A 87 -3.18 2.83 -3.87
CA GLU A 87 -3.77 3.86 -4.73
C GLU A 87 -4.78 3.29 -5.71
N LYS A 88 -4.32 2.35 -6.54
CA LYS A 88 -5.15 1.69 -7.55
C LYS A 88 -6.37 1.01 -6.92
N ALA A 89 -6.19 0.33 -5.80
CA ALA A 89 -7.30 -0.32 -5.11
C ALA A 89 -8.37 0.68 -4.63
N ILE A 90 -7.97 1.87 -4.18
CA ILE A 90 -8.89 2.93 -3.75
C ILE A 90 -9.59 3.56 -4.96
N GLU A 91 -8.89 3.82 -6.06
CA GLU A 91 -9.50 4.31 -7.31
C GLU A 91 -10.57 3.34 -7.82
N GLU A 92 -10.27 2.05 -7.85
CA GLU A 92 -11.23 1.02 -8.27
C GLU A 92 -12.42 0.90 -7.31
N ALA A 93 -12.21 1.11 -6.01
CA ALA A 93 -13.31 1.14 -5.03
C ALA A 93 -14.23 2.36 -5.24
N LEU A 94 -13.65 3.53 -5.54
CA LEU A 94 -14.40 4.76 -5.84
C LEU A 94 -15.20 4.64 -7.14
N LYS A 95 -14.61 4.07 -8.20
CA LYS A 95 -15.30 3.81 -9.48
C LYS A 95 -16.49 2.87 -9.31
N ARG A 96 -16.35 1.81 -8.50
CA ARG A 96 -17.45 0.86 -8.22
C ARG A 96 -18.64 1.54 -7.54
N ARG A 97 -18.38 2.45 -6.59
CA ARG A 97 -19.45 3.23 -5.92
C ARG A 97 -20.22 4.16 -6.84
N GLN A 98 -19.59 4.70 -7.88
CA GLN A 98 -20.26 5.60 -8.83
C GLN A 98 -21.14 4.87 -9.85
N ARG A 99 -21.00 3.55 -9.96
CA ARG A 99 -21.79 2.69 -10.86
C ARG A 99 -23.03 2.09 -10.19
N THR A 100 -23.22 2.34 -8.89
CA THR A 100 -24.34 1.84 -8.09
C THR A 100 -25.26 3.00 -7.74
#